data_AF-A0A954LAT7-F1
#
_entry.id   AF-A0A954LAT7-F1
#
_cell.length_a   1.000
_cell.length_b   1.000
_cell.length_c   1.000
_cell.angle_alpha   90.00
_cell.angle_beta   90.00
_cell.angle_gamma   90.00
#
_symmetry.space_group_name_H-M   'P 1'
#
loop_
_entity.id
_entity.type
_entity.pdbx_description
1 polymer ?
#
loop_
_entity_poly.entity_id
_entity_poly.type
_entity_poly.pdbx_seq_one_letter_code
_entity_poly.pdbx_strand_id
1 'polypeptide(L)' 'MNVVVLGAGTVGRAIADLLCAEQLNVCVVDENADVLARVEERLDVRTVCG' A
#
# COMPACT_ATOMS: atom_id res chain seq x y z
N MET A 1 -2.87 9.17 -11.95
CA MET A 1 -4.04 9.16 -11.01
C MET A 1 -3.53 8.66 -9.67
N ASN A 2 -4.04 9.18 -8.55
CA ASN A 2 -3.57 8.81 -7.21
C ASN A 2 -4.65 7.97 -6.51
N VAL A 3 -4.25 6.86 -5.89
CA VAL A 3 -5.15 5.95 -5.18
C VAL A 3 -4.66 5.81 -3.74
N VAL A 4 -5.59 5.83 -2.79
CA VAL A 4 -5.31 5.62 -1.36
C VAL A 4 -5.98 4.34 -0.91
N VAL A 5 -5.22 3.44 -0.29
CA VAL A 5 -5.69 2.19 0.31
C VAL A 5 -5.61 2.34 1.82
N LEU A 6 -6.75 2.24 2.49
CA LEU A 6 -6.84 2.28 3.96
C LEU A 6 -6.89 0.83 4.47
N GLY A 7 -5.82 0.42 5.15
CA GLY A 7 -5.57 -0.93 5.62
C GLY A 7 -4.59 -1.70 4.72
N ALA A 8 -3.44 -2.07 5.27
CA ALA A 8 -2.37 -2.87 4.66
C ALA A 8 -2.49 -4.38 4.98
N GLY A 9 -3.67 -4.83 5.42
CA GLY A 9 -3.99 -6.24 5.59
C GLY A 9 -3.99 -7.04 4.28
N THR A 10 -4.49 -8.27 4.32
CA THR A 10 -4.44 -9.19 3.16
C THR A 10 -5.09 -8.61 1.89
N VAL A 11 -6.26 -8.00 2.02
CA VAL A 11 -7.00 -7.44 0.88
C VAL A 11 -6.36 -6.14 0.38
N GLY A 12 -6.06 -5.21 1.28
CA GLY A 12 -5.49 -3.92 0.89
C GLY A 12 -4.14 -4.07 0.21
N ARG A 13 -3.32 -5.03 0.65
CA ARG A 13 -2.08 -5.36 -0.01
C ARG A 13 -2.27 -5.95 -1.41
N ALA A 14 -3.23 -6.85 -1.61
CA ALA A 14 -3.52 -7.43 -2.93
C ALA A 14 -4.03 -6.36 -3.91
N ILE A 15 -4.84 -5.41 -3.42
CA ILE A 15 -5.30 -4.28 -4.24
C ILE A 15 -4.15 -3.33 -4.55
N ALA A 16 -3.31 -3.00 -3.56
CA ALA A 16 -2.14 -2.14 -3.78
C ALA A 16 -1.18 -2.74 -4.82
N ASP A 17 -0.95 -4.05 -4.79
CA ASP A 17 -0.12 -4.78 -5.75
C ASP A 17 -0.69 -4.69 -7.17
N LEU A 18 -2.00 -4.96 -7.33
CA LEU A 18 -2.66 -4.86 -8.62
C LEU A 18 -2.61 -3.44 -9.21
N LEU A 19 -2.85 -2.43 -8.37
CA LEU A 19 -2.84 -1.02 -8.79
C LEU A 19 -1.43 -0.51 -9.10
N CYS A 20 -0.43 -0.99 -8.36
CA CYS A 20 0.98 -0.69 -8.62
C CYS A 20 1.41 -1.29 -9.98
N ALA A 21 0.95 -2.51 -10.31
CA ALA A 21 1.20 -3.14 -11.61
C ALA A 21 0.63 -2.32 -12.80
N GLU A 22 -0.49 -1.64 -12.59
CA GLU A 22 -1.10 -0.69 -13.54
C GLU A 22 -0.37 0.67 -13.60
N GLN A 23 0.80 0.81 -12.95
CA GLN A 23 1.59 2.04 -12.86
C GLN A 23 0.82 3.25 -12.29
N LEU A 24 -0.09 2.98 -11.35
CA LEU A 24 -0.80 4.01 -10.61
C LEU A 24 -0.01 4.43 -9.37
N ASN A 25 -0.15 5.70 -8.97
CA ASN A 25 0.44 6.19 -7.72
C ASN A 25 -0.41 5.72 -6.54
N VAL A 26 0.04 4.69 -5.82
CA VAL A 26 -0.68 4.12 -4.69
C VAL A 26 -0.07 4.59 -3.37
N CYS A 27 -0.93 4.96 -2.42
CA CYS A 27 -0.57 5.27 -1.05
C CYS A 27 -1.33 4.34 -0.10
N VAL A 28 -0.63 3.61 0.75
CA VAL A 28 -1.21 2.69 1.73
C VAL A 28 -1.13 3.33 3.12
N VAL A 29 -2.26 3.37 3.83
CA VAL A 29 -2.35 3.87 5.20
C VAL A 29 -2.73 2.72 6.11
N ASP A 30 -2.00 2.51 7.20
CA ASP A 30 -2.32 1.49 8.22
C ASP A 30 -1.78 1.95 9.58
N GLU A 31 -2.41 1.48 10.65
CA GLU A 31 -1.98 1.78 12.02
C GLU A 31 -0.70 1.01 12.40
N ASN A 32 -0.40 -0.09 11.70
CA ASN A 32 0.72 -0.97 11.98
C ASN A 32 1.93 -0.68 11.09
N ALA A 33 2.92 0.01 11.67
CA ALA A 33 4.18 0.34 11.01
C ALA A 33 4.96 -0.88 10.47
N ASP A 34 4.90 -2.04 11.14
CA ASP A 34 5.60 -3.25 10.68
C ASP A 34 5.00 -3.80 9.38
N VAL A 35 3.68 -3.66 9.23
CA VAL A 35 2.99 -4.07 8.01
C VAL A 35 3.32 -3.11 6.87
N LEU A 36 3.33 -1.80 7.15
CA LEU A 36 3.71 -0.78 6.17
C LEU A 36 5.14 -0.97 5.65
N ALA A 37 6.11 -1.21 6.55
CA ALA A 37 7.48 -1.48 6.14
C ALA A 37 7.59 -2.68 5.18
N ARG A 38 6.87 -3.77 5.48
CA ARG A 38 6.83 -4.96 4.61
C ARG A 38 6.16 -4.72 3.25
N VAL A 39 5.23 -3.78 3.20
CA VAL A 39 4.55 -3.39 1.97
C VAL A 39 5.48 -2.53 1.11
N GLU A 40 6.13 -1.54 1.70
CA GLU A 40 7.09 -0.64 1.02
C GLU A 40 8.34 -1.38 0.52
N GLU A 41 8.81 -2.40 1.25
CA GLU A 41 9.91 -3.26 0.79
C GLU A 41 9.55 -4.12 -0.44
N ARG A 42 8.27 -4.39 -0.67
CA ARG A 42 7.82 -5.37 -1.68
C ARG A 42 7.06 -4.76 -2.85
N LEU A 43 6.48 -3.58 -2.68
CA LEU A 43 5.67 -2.88 -3.68
C LEU A 43 6.19 -1.44 -3.84
N ASP A 44 6.13 -0.90 -5.06
CA ASP A 44 6.45 0.51 -5.34
C ASP A 44 5.24 1.40 -4.99
N VAL A 45 5.03 1.58 -3.69
CA VAL A 45 3.92 2.34 -3.11
C VAL A 45 4.42 3.25 -2.01
N ARG A 46 3.69 4.35 -1.77
CA ARG A 46 3.95 5.18 -0.59
C ARG A 46 3.21 4.59 0.61
N THR A 47 3.80 4.63 1.79
CA THR A 47 3.13 4.23 3.03
C THR A 47 2.97 5.41 3.99
N VAL A 48 1.92 5.39 4.81
CA VAL A 48 1.67 6.36 5.89
C VAL A 48 1.16 5.61 7.10
N CYS A 49 1.81 5.79 8.25
CA CYS A 49 1.33 5.23 9.51
C CYS A 49 0.25 6.15 10.09
N GLY A 50 -0.96 5.63 10.33
CA GLY A 50 -2.07 6.37 10.96
C GLY A 50 -3.44 5.78 10.71
#